data_AF-A0A967N7Y6-F1
#
_entry.id   AF-A0A967N7Y6-F1
#
_cell.length_a   1.000
_cell.length_b   1.000
_cell.length_c   1.000
_cell.angle_alpha   90.00
_cell.angle_beta   90.00
_cell.angle_gamma   90.00
#
_symmetry.space_group_name_H-M   'P 1'
#
loop_
_entity.id
_entity.type
_entity.pdbx_description
1 polymer ?
#
loop_
_entity_poly.entity_id
_entity_poly.type
_entity_poly.pdbx_seq_one_letter_code
_entity_poly.pdbx_strand_id
1 'polypeptide(L)' 'VEGPITLQDDEGNEYEVREGKATWLCRCGRSSNKPLCDGTHNRIEFVAEERAGAA' A
#
# COMPACT_ATOMS: atom_id res chain seq x y z
N VAL A 1 -0.76 -6.81 0.06
CA VAL A 1 0.33 -7.72 -0.34
C VAL A 1 0.60 -8.64 0.84
N GLU A 2 0.67 -9.95 0.61
CA GLU A 2 0.84 -10.96 1.65
C GLU A 2 2.07 -11.82 1.35
N GLY A 3 2.80 -12.23 2.38
CA GLY A 3 4.06 -12.98 2.26
C GLY A 3 5.31 -12.14 2.59
N PRO A 4 6.51 -12.75 2.54
CA PRO A 4 7.76 -12.04 2.71
C PRO A 4 7.98 -11.10 1.52
N ILE A 5 8.05 -9.81 1.78
CA ILE A 5 8.27 -8.78 0.76
C ILE A 5 9.36 -7.81 1.20
N THR A 6 10.11 -7.31 0.23
CA THR A 6 10.98 -6.14 0.37
C THR A 6 10.36 -5.01 -0.43
N LEU A 7 10.20 -3.84 0.18
CA LEU A 7 9.67 -2.65 -0.49
C LEU A 7 10.83 -1.67 -0.70
N GLN A 8 11.08 -1.31 -1.95
CA GLN A 8 12.19 -0.46 -2.37
C GLN A 8 11.66 0.66 -3.27
N ASP A 9 12.25 1.86 -3.20
CA ASP A 9 12.00 2.94 -4.16
C ASP A 9 12.86 2.80 -5.43
N ASP A 10 12.77 3.76 -6.36
CA ASP A 10 13.53 3.73 -7.62
C ASP A 10 15.04 4.00 -7.44
N GLU A 11 15.42 4.66 -6.35
CA GLU A 11 16.81 4.94 -5.98
C GLU A 11 17.46 3.78 -5.23
N GLY A 12 16.66 2.83 -4.77
CA GLY A 12 17.09 1.63 -4.10
C GLY A 12 16.96 1.65 -2.58
N ASN A 13 16.31 2.66 -1.99
CA ASN A 13 16.13 2.71 -0.54
C ASN A 13 15.02 1.76 -0.09
N GLU A 14 15.26 1.04 1.00
CA GLU A 14 14.31 0.07 1.57
C GLU A 14 13.37 0.73 2.60
N TYR A 15 12.09 0.35 2.55
CA TYR A 15 11.11 0.72 3.57
C TYR A 15 11.01 -0.35 4.65
N GLU A 16 10.89 0.08 5.91
CA GLU A 16 10.58 -0.82 7.02
C GLU A 16 9.15 -1.35 6.88
N VAL A 17 9.03 -2.58 6.40
CA VAL A 17 7.78 -3.34 6.35
C VAL A 17 7.80 -4.42 7.41
N ARG A 18 6.66 -4.67 8.04
CA ARG A 18 6.55 -5.68 9.10
C ARG A 18 6.65 -7.06 8.49
N GLU A 19 7.75 -7.75 8.76
CA GLU A 19 7.97 -9.13 8.30
C GLU A 19 6.83 -10.06 8.71
N GLY A 20 6.40 -10.92 7.78
CA GLY A 20 5.35 -11.90 8.01
C GLY A 20 3.94 -11.34 8.18
N LYS A 21 3.71 -10.04 7.95
CA LYS A 21 2.37 -9.42 8.00
C LYS A 21 1.95 -8.88 6.65
N ALA A 22 0.64 -8.87 6.43
CA ALA A 22 0.04 -8.23 5.27
C ALA A 22 0.41 -6.73 5.25
N THR A 23 1.02 -6.30 4.15
CA THR A 23 1.36 -4.90 3.90
C THR A 23 0.37 -4.29 2.92
N TRP A 24 -0.15 -3.11 3.26
CA TRP A 24 -1.15 -2.40 2.48
C TRP A 24 -0.52 -1.15 1.89
N LEU A 25 -0.51 -1.04 0.56
CA LEU A 25 -0.04 0.14 -0.15
C LEU A 25 -1.17 1.13 -0.37
N CYS A 26 -0.84 2.42 -0.35
CA CYS A 26 -1.80 3.47 -0.62
C CYS A 26 -2.17 3.47 -2.12
N ARG A 27 -3.46 3.29 -2.41
CA ARG A 27 -4.02 3.47 -3.77
C ARG A 27 -4.86 4.73 -3.92
N CYS A 28 -5.37 5.30 -2.82
CA CYS A 28 -6.25 6.47 -2.86
C CYS A 28 -5.51 7.81 -3.04
N GLY A 29 -4.17 7.82 -2.99
CA GLY A 29 -3.34 9.03 -3.12
C GLY A 29 -3.33 9.97 -1.92
N ARG A 30 -4.16 9.75 -0.88
CA ARG A 30 -4.33 10.69 0.24
C ARG A 30 -3.70 10.28 1.57
N SER A 31 -3.00 9.14 1.64
CA SER A 31 -2.32 8.75 2.88
C SER A 31 -1.22 9.75 3.29
N SER A 32 -1.09 10.00 4.59
CA SER A 32 0.02 10.75 5.19
C SER A 32 1.26 9.89 5.46
N ASN A 33 1.15 8.57 5.31
CA ASN A 33 2.23 7.60 5.54
C ASN A 33 2.63 6.87 4.25
N LYS A 34 2.78 7.62 3.14
CA LYS A 34 3.17 7.03 1.84
C LYS A 34 4.53 6.33 1.96
N PRO A 35 4.71 5.18 1.27
CA PRO A 35 3.82 4.55 0.29
C PRO A 35 2.70 3.66 0.90
N LEU A 36 2.62 3.57 2.23
CA LEU A 36 1.71 2.69 2.95
C LEU A 36 0.30 3.28 3.09
N CYS A 37 -0.67 2.40 3.31
CA CYS A 37 -2.04 2.77 3.62
C CYS A 37 -2.20 3.06 5.12
N ASP A 38 -2.83 4.20 5.46
CA ASP A 38 -3.16 4.61 6.83
C ASP A 38 -4.67 4.66 7.12
N GLY A 39 -5.49 4.14 6.21
CA GLY A 39 -6.95 4.15 6.33
C GLY A 39 -7.63 5.45 5.87
N THR A 40 -6.90 6.47 5.40
CA THR A 40 -7.49 7.73 4.90
C THR A 40 -8.51 7.51 3.78
N HIS A 41 -8.36 6.44 2.99
CA HIS A 41 -9.31 6.06 1.94
C HIS A 41 -10.75 5.90 2.45
N ASN A 42 -10.94 5.47 3.70
CA ASN A 42 -12.27 5.35 4.32
C ASN A 42 -12.86 6.71 4.69
N ARG A 43 -12.02 7.67 5.08
CA ARG A 43 -12.46 9.01 5.53
C ARG A 43 -12.86 9.91 4.38
N ILE A 44 -12.27 9.69 3.20
CA ILE A 44 -12.53 10.47 1.99
C ILE A 44 -13.51 9.77 1.04
N GLU A 45 -14.09 8.64 1.48
CA GLU A 45 -15.00 7.82 0.68
C GLU A 45 -14.43 7.47 -0.71
N PHE A 46 -13.15 7.07 -0.75
CA PHE A 46 -12.49 6.71 -2.00
C PHE A 46 -13.17 5.49 -2.64
N VAL A 47 -13.82 5.70 -3.78
CA VAL A 47 -14.42 4.66 -4.61
C VAL A 47 -13.39 4.18 -5.63
N ALA A 48 -13.11 2.88 -5.63
CA ALA A 48 -12.29 2.26 -6.67
C ALA A 48 -13.20 1.66 -7.73
N GLU A 49 -12.99 2.02 -8.99
CA GLU A 49 -13.84 1.59 -10.12
C GLU A 49 -13.74 0.07 -10.35
N GLU A 50 -12.57 -0.57 -10.22
CA GLU A 50 -12.43 -2.04 -10.27
C GLU A 50 -11.25 -2.60 -9.44
N ARG A 51 -11.33 -3.91 -9.10
CA ARG A 51 -10.17 -4.72 -8.69
C ARG A 51 -9.48 -5.17 -9.98
N ALA A 52 -8.19 -4.87 -10.16
CA ALA A 52 -7.42 -5.48 -11.23
C ALA A 52 -7.53 -7.01 -11.06
N GLY A 53 -8.17 -7.66 -12.01
CA GLY A 53 -8.57 -9.06 -11.94
C GLY A 53 -7.39 -9.98 -11.68
N ALA A 54 -7.64 -11.02 -10.88
CA ALA A 54 -6.77 -12.18 -10.79
C ALA A 54 -6.71 -12.85 -12.16
N ALA A 55 -5.59 -12.66 -12.87
CA ALA A 55 -5.17 -13.54 -13.96
C ALA A 55 -4.32 -14.66 -13.37
#